data_AF-A0AAD1VYY0-F1
#
_entry.id   AF-A0AAD1VYY0-F1
#
_cell.length_a   1.000
_cell.length_b   1.000
_cell.length_c   1.000
_cell.angle_alpha   90.00
_cell.angle_beta   90.00
_cell.angle_gamma   90.00
#
_symmetry.space_group_name_H-M   'P 1'
#
loop_
_entity.id
_entity.type
_entity.pdbx_description
1 polymer ?
#
loop_
_entity_poly.entity_id
_entity_poly.type
_entity_poly.pdbx_seq_one_letter_code
_entity_poly.pdbx_strand_id
1 'polypeptide(L)'
;MSASQSACAINKLWVSGVSITGAQDQLIVIHSHKHNDMAFCLPPSESRVGELVGTLLYHFNREKRELPIKVTDCIQMNVRGRRRLVSVEIRSGISQPDFRKGGNGLVLFWPEK
;
A
#
# COMPACT_ATOMS: atom_id res chain seq x y z
N MET A 1 -28.74 -11.73 -2.64
CA MET A 1 -27.85 -10.53 -2.63
C MET A 1 -26.43 -11.05 -2.50
N SER A 2 -25.71 -11.13 -3.63
CA SER A 2 -24.36 -11.70 -3.68
C SER A 2 -23.34 -10.62 -3.34
N ALA A 3 -22.64 -10.76 -2.23
CA ALA A 3 -21.46 -9.97 -1.94
C ALA A 3 -20.32 -10.51 -2.82
N SER A 4 -19.99 -9.80 -3.89
CA SER A 4 -18.74 -9.99 -4.62
C SER A 4 -17.59 -9.56 -3.71
N GLN A 5 -17.11 -10.46 -2.85
CA GLN A 5 -15.81 -10.33 -2.24
C GLN A 5 -14.76 -10.51 -3.34
N SER A 6 -14.44 -9.42 -4.03
CA SER A 6 -13.22 -9.32 -4.82
C SER A 6 -12.05 -9.26 -3.86
N ALA A 7 -11.68 -10.40 -3.28
CA ALA A 7 -10.36 -10.56 -2.70
C ALA A 7 -9.38 -10.35 -3.84
N CYS A 8 -8.64 -9.24 -3.83
CA CYS A 8 -7.52 -9.06 -4.72
C CYS A 8 -6.50 -10.15 -4.35
N ALA A 9 -6.54 -11.28 -5.08
CA ALA A 9 -5.52 -12.30 -4.97
C ALA A 9 -4.22 -11.67 -5.48
N ILE A 10 -3.42 -11.15 -4.56
CA ILE A 10 -2.08 -10.65 -4.86
C ILE A 10 -1.30 -11.86 -5.38
N ASN A 11 -1.15 -11.93 -6.71
CA ASN A 11 -0.42 -13.01 -7.33
C ASN A 11 1.06 -12.87 -6.96
N LYS A 12 1.56 -13.80 -6.15
CA LYS A 12 2.90 -13.77 -5.55
C LYS A 12 4.02 -13.73 -6.57
N LEU A 13 3.83 -14.31 -7.75
CA LEU A 13 4.81 -14.24 -8.85
C LEU A 13 4.96 -12.83 -9.43
N TRP A 14 3.99 -11.94 -9.20
CA TRP A 14 4.00 -10.60 -9.77
C TRP A 14 4.44 -9.53 -8.79
N VAL A 15 4.57 -9.84 -7.50
CA VAL A 15 5.06 -8.90 -6.49
C VAL A 15 6.58 -8.87 -6.50
N SER A 16 7.14 -7.67 -6.65
CA SER A 16 8.59 -7.40 -6.67
C SER A 16 9.10 -6.73 -5.41
N GLY A 17 8.21 -6.22 -4.55
CA GLY A 17 8.57 -5.55 -3.30
C GLY A 17 7.37 -4.88 -2.64
N VAL A 18 7.58 -4.37 -1.43
CA VAL A 18 6.59 -3.60 -0.69
C VAL A 18 7.26 -2.34 -0.12
N SER A 19 6.65 -1.18 -0.33
CA SER A 19 7.00 0.05 0.37
C SER A 19 5.91 0.41 1.37
N ILE A 20 6.28 0.85 2.56
CA ILE A 20 5.37 1.34 3.60
C ILE A 20 5.85 2.68 4.14
N THR A 21 4.95 3.47 4.71
CA THR A 21 5.30 4.67 5.48
C THR A 21 5.64 4.30 6.92
N GLY A 22 6.42 5.14 7.61
CA GLY A 22 6.70 5.00 9.04
C GLY A 22 5.65 5.66 9.95
N ALA A 23 4.77 6.47 9.36
CA ALA A 23 3.77 7.26 10.06
C ALA A 23 2.49 6.47 10.41
N GLN A 24 1.57 7.11 11.11
CA GLN A 24 0.31 6.48 11.59
C GLN A 24 -0.71 6.20 10.48
N ASP A 25 -0.38 6.54 9.24
CA ASP A 25 -1.28 6.51 8.06
C ASP A 25 -1.39 5.16 7.35
N GLN A 26 -0.73 4.13 7.90
CA GLN A 26 -0.78 2.74 7.45
C GLN A 26 -0.75 2.57 5.92
N LEU A 27 -0.03 3.43 5.21
CA LEU A 27 0.06 3.39 3.76
C LEU A 27 1.00 2.25 3.34
N ILE A 28 0.51 1.39 2.45
CA ILE A 28 1.25 0.29 1.85
C ILE A 28 1.18 0.41 0.33
N VAL A 29 2.32 0.22 -0.32
CA VAL A 29 2.45 0.09 -1.77
C VAL A 29 3.07 -1.25 -2.09
N ILE A 30 2.35 -2.09 -2.82
CA ILE A 30 2.86 -3.33 -3.39
C ILE A 30 3.40 -3.02 -4.79
N HIS A 31 4.69 -3.29 -4.99
CA HIS A 31 5.34 -3.15 -6.28
C HIS A 31 5.15 -4.41 -7.11
N SER A 32 4.93 -4.21 -8.42
CA SER A 32 4.76 -5.31 -9.36
C SER A 32 5.82 -5.33 -10.46
N HIS A 33 6.22 -6.53 -10.86
CA HIS A 33 7.03 -6.76 -12.06
C HIS A 33 6.37 -6.25 -13.36
N LYS A 34 5.05 -6.05 -13.37
CA LYS A 34 4.31 -5.54 -14.55
C LYS A 34 4.19 -4.00 -14.59
N HIS A 35 4.91 -3.28 -13.73
CA HIS A 35 4.82 -1.81 -13.63
C HIS A 35 3.38 -1.30 -13.42
N ASN A 36 2.62 -2.06 -12.63
CA ASN A 36 1.27 -1.73 -12.22
C ASN A 36 1.13 -2.02 -10.71
N ASP A 37 1.81 -1.17 -9.95
CA ASP A 37 1.87 -1.17 -8.51
C ASP A 37 0.49 -0.82 -7.92
N MET A 38 0.27 -1.21 -6.67
CA MET A 38 -0.99 -0.98 -5.96
C MET A 38 -0.73 -0.27 -4.64
N ALA A 39 -1.44 0.82 -4.39
CA ALA A 39 -1.44 1.54 -3.12
C ALA A 39 -2.75 1.27 -2.38
N PHE A 40 -2.66 1.04 -1.07
CA PHE A 40 -3.80 0.90 -0.18
C PHE A 40 -3.39 1.27 1.26
N CYS A 41 -4.37 1.49 2.12
CA CYS A 41 -4.13 1.70 3.54
C CYS A 41 -4.97 0.74 4.38
N LEU A 42 -4.49 0.42 5.56
CA LEU A 42 -5.25 -0.36 6.54
C LEU A 42 -6.06 0.58 7.43
N PRO A 43 -7.22 0.14 7.96
CA PRO A 43 -8.05 0.99 8.81
C PRO A 43 -7.29 1.52 10.04
N PRO A 44 -7.55 2.76 10.47
CA PRO A 44 -6.79 3.48 11.50
C PRO A 44 -6.90 2.91 12.92
N SER A 45 -7.70 1.86 13.13
CA SER A 45 -8.02 1.33 14.47
C SER A 45 -6.81 0.75 15.19
N GLU A 46 -5.96 0.00 14.48
CA GLU A 46 -4.81 -0.70 15.04
C GLU A 46 -3.69 -0.81 13.99
N SER A 47 -2.42 -0.75 14.43
CA SER A 47 -1.27 -0.90 13.53
C SER A 47 -1.19 -2.34 13.01
N ARG A 48 -1.71 -2.57 11.81
CA ARG A 48 -1.74 -3.88 11.14
C ARG A 48 -0.67 -4.04 10.07
N VAL A 49 0.10 -2.98 9.81
CA VAL A 49 1.20 -2.99 8.83
C VAL A 49 2.24 -4.04 9.21
N GLY A 50 2.60 -4.14 10.50
CA GLY A 50 3.57 -5.12 10.98
C GLY A 50 3.13 -6.57 10.77
N GLU A 51 1.86 -6.87 11.04
CA GLU A 51 1.28 -8.21 10.81
C GLU A 51 1.25 -8.56 9.32
N LEU A 52 0.84 -7.61 8.47
CA LEU A 52 0.85 -7.77 7.02
C LEU A 52 2.26 -8.05 6.50
N VAL A 53 3.25 -7.23 6.90
CA VAL A 53 4.65 -7.41 6.49
C VAL A 53 5.18 -8.74 6.99
N GLY A 54 4.94 -9.10 8.25
CA GLY A 54 5.35 -10.40 8.81
C GLY A 54 4.75 -11.58 8.06
N THR A 55 3.45 -11.52 7.72
CA THR A 55 2.75 -12.55 6.95
C THR A 55 3.32 -12.69 5.55
N LEU A 56 3.59 -11.58 4.86
CA LEU A 56 4.19 -11.58 3.52
C LEU A 56 5.62 -12.12 3.55
N LEU A 57 6.45 -11.65 4.47
CA LEU A 57 7.83 -12.12 4.65
C LEU A 57 7.87 -13.62 4.96
N TYR A 58 7.04 -14.10 5.87
CA TYR A 58 6.91 -15.51 6.18
C TYR A 58 6.57 -16.33 4.93
N HIS A 59 5.63 -15.85 4.13
CA HIS A 59 5.20 -16.55 2.93
C HIS A 59 6.31 -16.62 1.86
N PHE A 60 6.98 -15.50 1.57
CA PHE A 60 8.07 -15.44 0.60
C PHE A 60 9.27 -16.28 1.04
N ASN A 61 9.60 -16.27 2.33
CA ASN A 61 10.67 -17.08 2.89
C ASN A 61 10.41 -18.59 2.71
N ARG A 62 9.16 -19.05 2.89
CA ARG A 62 8.78 -20.45 2.63
C ARG A 62 8.96 -20.86 1.17
N GLU A 63 8.81 -19.92 0.24
CA GLU A 63 9.06 -20.11 -1.20
C GLU A 63 10.54 -19.92 -1.58
N LYS A 64 11.43 -19.69 -0.61
CA LYS A 64 12.86 -19.36 -0.83
C LYS A 64 13.04 -18.14 -1.75
N ARG A 65 12.13 -17.17 -1.64
CA ARG A 65 12.19 -15.89 -2.34
C ARG A 65 12.38 -14.76 -1.34
N GLU A 66 13.17 -13.77 -1.72
CA GLU A 66 13.27 -12.53 -0.96
C GLU A 66 12.14 -11.58 -1.38
N LEU A 67 11.58 -10.87 -0.39
CA LEU A 67 10.64 -9.77 -0.62
C LEU A 67 11.27 -8.48 -0.09
N PRO A 68 11.73 -7.58 -0.97
CA PRO A 68 12.25 -6.29 -0.56
C PRO A 68 11.17 -5.49 0.17
N ILE A 69 11.45 -5.07 1.40
CA ILE A 69 10.62 -4.16 2.19
C ILE A 69 11.34 -2.82 2.30
N LYS A 70 10.66 -1.73 1.99
CA LYS A 70 11.17 -0.37 2.15
C LYS A 70 10.26 0.45 3.05
N VAL A 71 10.81 1.08 4.08
CA VAL A 71 10.11 2.07 4.89
C VAL A 71 10.53 3.46 4.42
N THR A 72 9.59 4.28 3.95
CA THR A 72 9.88 5.61 3.40
C THR A 72 8.62 6.48 3.37
N ASP A 73 8.75 7.76 3.71
CA ASP A 73 7.63 8.72 3.67
C ASP A 73 7.40 9.30 2.26
N CYS A 74 8.28 8.98 1.32
CA CYS A 74 8.17 9.33 -0.09
C CYS A 74 8.18 8.04 -0.93
N ILE A 75 7.00 7.59 -1.37
CA ILE A 75 6.85 6.36 -2.14
C ILE A 75 6.59 6.70 -3.61
N GLN A 76 7.46 6.19 -4.49
CA GLN A 76 7.21 6.19 -5.93
C GLN A 76 6.59 4.86 -6.33
N MET A 77 5.54 4.90 -7.13
CA MET A 77 4.86 3.72 -7.66
C MET A 77 4.66 3.81 -9.17
N ASN A 78 4.57 2.67 -9.85
CA ASN A 78 4.21 2.59 -11.26
C ASN A 78 2.70 2.37 -11.41
N VAL A 79 1.99 3.30 -12.04
CA VAL A 79 0.58 3.12 -12.39
C VAL A 79 0.47 3.10 -13.90
N ARG A 80 0.09 1.94 -14.47
CA ARG A 80 -0.01 1.74 -15.92
C ARG A 80 1.27 2.17 -16.65
N GLY A 81 2.42 1.76 -16.13
CA GLY A 81 3.73 2.06 -16.72
C GLY A 81 4.26 3.49 -16.50
N ARG A 82 3.53 4.36 -15.78
CA ARG A 82 3.99 5.72 -15.44
C ARG A 82 4.37 5.82 -13.97
N ARG A 83 5.54 6.40 -13.68
CA ARG A 83 5.95 6.71 -12.30
C ARG A 83 5.08 7.82 -11.72
N ARG A 84 4.53 7.59 -10.53
CA ARG A 84 3.68 8.50 -9.77
C ARG A 84 4.13 8.53 -8.32
N LEU A 85 4.01 9.69 -7.69
CA LEU A 85 4.23 9.80 -6.25
C LEU A 85 2.96 9.37 -5.50
N VAL A 86 3.12 8.68 -4.38
CA VAL A 86 2.08 8.56 -3.37
C VAL A 86 2.53 9.35 -2.15
N SER A 87 1.72 10.32 -1.75
CA SER A 87 1.93 11.10 -0.53
C SER A 87 0.78 10.89 0.44
N VAL A 88 1.02 11.23 1.70
CA VAL A 88 -0.01 11.27 2.73
C VAL A 88 -0.20 12.71 3.17
N GLU A 89 -1.45 13.12 3.30
CA GLU A 89 -1.83 14.42 3.84
C GLU A 89 -2.87 14.25 4.95
N ILE A 90 -2.64 14.89 6.09
CA ILE A 90 -3.63 14.95 7.16
C ILE A 90 -4.72 15.94 6.76
N ARG A 91 -6.00 15.57 6.95
CA ARG A 91 -7.13 16.41 6.58
C ARG A 91 -8.23 16.40 7.63
N SER A 92 -8.63 17.60 8.05
CA SER A 92 -9.81 17.83 8.88
C SER A 92 -11.11 17.53 8.14
N GLY A 93 -12.14 17.03 8.85
CA GLY A 93 -13.49 16.88 8.31
C GLY A 93 -13.74 15.61 7.48
N ILE A 94 -12.80 14.66 7.47
CA ILE A 94 -13.02 13.30 6.95
C ILE A 94 -13.03 12.31 8.11
N SER A 95 -13.89 11.29 8.02
CA SER A 95 -14.00 10.24 9.04
C SER A 95 -13.22 8.97 8.71
N GLN A 96 -12.81 8.82 7.45
CA GLN A 96 -12.09 7.66 6.95
C GLN A 96 -11.03 8.06 5.94
N PRO A 97 -9.95 7.28 5.79
CA PRO A 97 -8.93 7.52 4.78
C PRO A 97 -9.50 7.48 3.36
N ASP A 98 -9.03 8.37 2.50
CA ASP A 98 -9.52 8.50 1.12
C ASP A 98 -8.37 8.78 0.15
N PHE A 99 -8.25 7.98 -0.91
CA PHE A 99 -7.26 8.21 -1.96
C PHE A 99 -7.83 9.14 -3.04
N ARG A 100 -7.11 10.22 -3.33
CA ARG A 100 -7.44 11.12 -4.44
C ARG A 100 -6.29 11.34 -5.38
N LYS A 101 -6.62 11.78 -6.59
CA LYS A 101 -5.64 12.24 -7.56
C LYS A 101 -5.01 13.55 -7.10
N GLY A 102 -3.68 13.56 -6.94
CA GLY A 102 -2.87 14.76 -6.77
C GLY A 102 -2.26 15.22 -8.09
N GLY A 103 -1.48 16.31 -8.05
CA GLY A 103 -0.79 16.84 -9.24
C GLY A 103 0.14 15.81 -9.89
N ASN A 104 1.03 15.20 -9.09
CA ASN A 104 2.05 14.25 -9.56
C ASN A 104 1.78 12.78 -9.20
N GLY A 105 0.57 12.45 -8.77
CA GLY A 105 0.22 11.07 -8.44
C GLY A 105 -1.03 10.93 -7.59
N LEU A 106 -0.92 10.22 -6.48
CA LEU A 106 -2.00 9.93 -5.55
C LEU A 106 -1.69 10.56 -4.19
N VAL A 107 -2.74 11.07 -3.54
CA VAL A 107 -2.68 11.56 -2.17
C VAL A 107 -3.63 10.69 -1.35
N LEU A 108 -3.11 10.07 -0.30
CA LEU A 108 -3.92 9.49 0.76
C LEU A 108 -4.26 10.60 1.76
N PHE A 109 -5.53 10.98 1.82
CA PHE A 109 -6.00 11.81 2.92
C PHE A 109 -6.23 10.95 4.14
N TRP A 110 -5.58 11.31 5.24
CA TRP A 110 -5.69 10.62 6.51
C TRP A 110 -6.42 11.52 7.53
N PRO A 111 -7.39 11.00 8.29
CA PRO A 111 -8.15 11.79 9.25
C PRO A 111 -7.24 12.35 10.36
N GLU A 112 -7.55 13.56 10.81
CA GLU A 112 -7.04 14.08 12.09
C GLU A 112 -7.52 13.20 13.24
N LYS A 113 -6.70 13.09 14.29
CA LYS A 113 -7.04 12.34 15.51
C LYS A 113 -7.97 13.13 16.41
#